data_AF-N1ZD32-F1
#
_entry.id   AF-N1ZD32-F1
#
_cell.length_a   1.000
_cell.length_b   1.000
_cell.length_c   1.000
_cell.angle_alpha   90.00
_cell.angle_beta   90.00
_cell.angle_gamma   90.00
#
_symmetry.space_group_name_H-M   'P 1'
#
loop_
_entity.id
_entity.type
_entity.pdbx_description
1 polymer ?
#
loop_
_entity_poly.entity_id
_entity_poly.type
_entity_poly.pdbx_seq_one_letter_code
_entity_poly.pdbx_strand_id
1 'polypeptide(L)'
;MINILLSLALGFLIGYKKLLSEKMILLNGKFQTVILLLLIFVMGMSIGVDREILTQLPVLGGTAFVFAVAVCLGSIAVVYVISRIFFKGEKK
;
A
#
# COMPACT_ATOMS: atom_id res chain seq x y z
N MET A 1 1.94 -14.93 8.63
CA MET A 1 2.88 -14.02 7.92
C MET A 1 3.72 -14.76 6.87
N ILE A 2 4.33 -15.90 7.20
CA ILE A 2 5.13 -16.69 6.24
C ILE A 2 4.36 -17.05 4.96
N ASN A 3 3.06 -17.33 5.06
CA ASN A 3 2.22 -17.66 3.90
C ASN A 3 2.11 -16.50 2.89
N ILE A 4 2.13 -15.25 3.37
CA ILE A 4 2.05 -14.06 2.51
C ILE A 4 3.39 -13.83 1.82
N LEU A 5 4.49 -14.04 2.54
CA LEU A 5 5.84 -13.99 1.95
C LEU A 5 6.03 -15.08 0.89
N LEU A 6 5.55 -16.29 1.15
CA LEU A 6 5.58 -17.40 0.19
C LEU A 6 4.75 -17.11 -1.06
N SER A 7 3.52 -16.58 -0.91
CA SER A 7 2.70 -16.24 -2.06
C SER A 7 3.29 -15.10 -2.90
N LEU A 8 3.92 -14.11 -2.25
CA LEU A 8 4.65 -13.04 -2.94
C LEU A 8 5.86 -13.58 -3.71
N ALA A 9 6.66 -14.45 -3.07
CA ALA A 9 7.83 -15.06 -3.71
C ALA A 9 7.43 -15.93 -4.92
N LEU A 10 6.35 -16.70 -4.81
CA LEU A 10 5.79 -17.47 -5.92
C LEU A 10 5.29 -16.57 -7.04
N GLY A 11 4.54 -15.51 -6.71
CA GLY A 11 4.07 -14.52 -7.69
C GLY A 11 5.22 -13.85 -8.44
N PHE A 12 6.30 -13.50 -7.73
CA PHE A 12 7.52 -12.94 -8.32
C PHE A 12 8.23 -13.94 -9.24
N LEU A 13 8.40 -15.19 -8.83
CA LEU A 13 9.02 -16.24 -9.65
C LEU A 13 8.22 -16.52 -10.93
N ILE A 14 6.88 -16.53 -10.83
CA ILE A 14 5.98 -16.70 -11.98
C ILE A 14 6.10 -15.50 -12.94
N GLY A 15 6.14 -14.28 -12.40
CA GLY A 15 6.33 -13.06 -13.18
C GLY A 15 7.69 -13.00 -13.87
N TYR A 16 8.77 -13.39 -13.17
CA TYR A 16 10.14 -13.42 -13.71
C TYR A 16 10.31 -14.40 -14.87
N LYS A 17 9.65 -15.56 -14.82
CA LYS A 17 9.66 -16.55 -15.91
C LYS A 17 8.92 -16.09 -17.17
N LYS A 18 8.34 -14.87 -17.20
CA LYS A 18 7.60 -14.27 -18.33
C LYS A 18 6.51 -15.20 -18.91
N LEU A 19 5.98 -16.09 -18.07
CA LEU A 19 4.96 -17.09 -18.41
C LEU A 19 3.58 -16.46 -18.71
N LEU A 20 3.41 -15.17 -18.40
CA LEU A 20 2.16 -14.43 -18.55
C LEU A 20 2.21 -13.56 -19.80
N SER A 21 1.23 -13.75 -20.68
CA SER A 21 1.01 -12.88 -21.83
C SER A 21 0.58 -11.48 -21.37
N GLU A 22 0.95 -10.44 -22.12
CA GLU A 22 0.55 -9.04 -21.85
C GLU A 22 -0.97 -8.88 -21.67
N LYS A 23 -1.77 -9.63 -22.43
CA LYS A 23 -3.24 -9.63 -22.30
C LYS A 23 -3.70 -10.14 -20.93
N MET A 24 -3.02 -11.15 -20.41
CA MET A 24 -3.34 -11.78 -19.13
C MET A 24 -2.94 -10.88 -17.95
N ILE A 25 -1.81 -10.16 -18.08
CA ILE A 25 -1.38 -9.13 -17.13
C ILE A 25 -2.40 -7.98 -17.10
N LEU A 26 -2.84 -7.50 -18.28
CA LEU A 26 -3.83 -6.43 -18.37
C LEU A 26 -5.18 -6.83 -17.78
N LEU A 27 -5.63 -8.07 -18.04
CA LEU A 27 -6.86 -8.60 -17.46
C LEU A 27 -6.75 -8.74 -15.94
N ASN A 28 -5.61 -9.23 -15.44
CA ASN A 28 -5.35 -9.35 -14.01
C ASN A 28 -5.42 -7.98 -13.33
N GLY A 29 -4.78 -6.95 -13.90
CA GLY A 29 -4.85 -5.58 -13.36
C GLY A 29 -6.29 -5.04 -13.29
N LYS A 30 -7.10 -5.25 -14.33
CA LYS A 30 -8.52 -4.87 -14.30
C LYS A 30 -9.31 -5.62 -13.23
N PHE A 31 -9.09 -6.93 -13.13
CA PHE A 31 -9.75 -7.78 -12.16
C PHE A 31 -9.35 -7.44 -10.72
N GLN A 32 -8.06 -7.17 -10.49
CA GLN A 32 -7.52 -6.72 -9.21
C GLN A 32 -8.18 -5.42 -8.77
N THR A 33 -8.37 -4.45 -9.66
CA THR A 33 -9.06 -3.20 -9.34
C THR A 33 -10.52 -3.45 -8.93
N VAL A 34 -11.25 -4.30 -9.65
CA VAL A 34 -12.65 -4.63 -9.32
C VAL A 34 -12.74 -5.32 -7.95
N ILE A 35 -11.86 -6.29 -7.68
CA ILE A 35 -11.79 -6.97 -6.38
C ILE A 35 -11.39 -6.00 -5.27
N LEU A 36 -10.40 -5.14 -5.51
CA LEU A 36 -9.95 -4.15 -4.53
C LEU A 36 -11.10 -3.23 -4.13
N LEU A 37 -11.89 -2.78 -5.09
CA LEU A 37 -13.07 -1.96 -4.82
C LEU A 37 -14.10 -2.72 -3.96
N LEU A 38 -14.35 -3.98 -4.29
CA LEU A 38 -15.24 -4.84 -3.48
C LEU A 38 -14.69 -5.04 -2.06
N LEU A 39 -13.39 -5.28 -1.91
CA LEU A 39 -12.74 -5.44 -0.61
C LEU A 39 -12.85 -4.17 0.24
N ILE A 40 -12.59 -3.00 -0.34
CA ILE A 40 -12.74 -1.71 0.35
C ILE A 40 -14.21 -1.50 0.75
N PHE A 41 -15.15 -1.86 -0.13
CA PHE A 41 -16.58 -1.76 0.16
C PHE A 41 -16.99 -2.65 1.34
N VAL A 42 -16.56 -3.92 1.35
CA VAL A 42 -16.82 -4.84 2.45
C VAL A 42 -16.16 -4.35 3.73
N MET A 43 -14.93 -3.85 3.67
CA MET A 43 -14.24 -3.27 4.82
C MET A 43 -15.03 -2.07 5.39
N GLY A 44 -15.55 -1.20 4.53
CA GLY A 44 -16.41 -0.08 4.94
C GLY A 44 -17.70 -0.55 5.60
N MET A 45 -18.34 -1.59 5.05
CA MET A 45 -19.53 -2.21 5.66
C MET A 45 -19.23 -2.82 7.03
N SER A 46 -18.14 -3.57 7.15
CA SER A 46 -17.73 -4.19 8.42
C SER A 46 -17.48 -3.13 9.51
N ILE A 47 -16.80 -2.03 9.17
CA ILE A 47 -16.60 -0.90 10.07
C ILE A 47 -17.94 -0.22 10.44
N GLY A 48 -18.87 -0.11 9.48
CA GLY A 48 -20.17 0.52 9.69
C GLY A 48 -21.13 -0.28 10.57
N VAL A 49 -20.99 -1.61 10.64
CA VAL A 49 -21.81 -2.47 11.52
C VAL A 49 -21.21 -2.57 12.92
N ASP A 50 -19.88 -2.47 13.03
CA ASP A 50 -19.16 -2.58 14.29
C ASP A 50 -19.28 -1.31 15.15
N ARG A 51 -20.15 -1.35 16.17
CA ARG A 51 -20.38 -0.22 17.08
C ARG A 51 -19.16 0.13 17.93
N GLU A 52 -18.28 -0.82 18.20
CA GLU A 52 -17.05 -0.55 18.94
C GLU A 52 -16.09 0.27 18.09
N ILE A 53 -15.90 -0.12 16.83
CA ILE A 53 -15.10 0.68 15.89
C ILE A 53 -15.74 2.05 15.68
N LEU A 54 -17.06 2.14 15.48
CA LEU A 54 -17.76 3.41 15.28
C LEU A 54 -17.60 4.38 16.46
N THR A 55 -17.65 3.88 17.69
CA THR A 55 -17.47 4.73 18.89
C THR A 55 -16.00 5.13 19.08
N GLN A 56 -15.06 4.29 18.66
CA GLN A 56 -13.63 4.59 18.67
C GLN A 56 -13.15 5.38 17.44
N LEU A 57 -13.99 5.61 16.42
CA LEU A 57 -13.63 6.35 15.21
C LEU A 57 -12.95 7.71 15.46
N PRO A 58 -13.38 8.54 16.44
CA PRO A 58 -12.69 9.79 16.73
C PRO A 58 -11.24 9.59 17.20
N VAL A 59 -11.02 8.58 18.04
CA VAL A 59 -9.67 8.24 18.56
C VAL A 59 -8.82 7.60 17.47
N LEU A 60 -9.40 6.65 16.72
CA LEU A 60 -8.73 5.94 15.63
C LEU A 60 -8.39 6.89 14.47
N GLY A 61 -9.33 7.76 14.10
CA GLY A 61 -9.16 8.78 13.07
C GLY A 61 -8.16 9.86 13.47
N GLY A 62 -8.21 10.34 14.73
CA GLY A 62 -7.22 11.27 15.26
C GLY A 62 -5.81 10.67 15.26
N THR A 63 -5.68 9.43 15.72
CA THR A 63 -4.41 8.70 15.70
C THR A 63 -3.91 8.52 14.26
N ALA A 64 -4.79 8.08 13.35
CA ALA A 64 -4.46 7.92 11.94
C ALA A 64 -4.03 9.23 11.27
N PHE A 65 -4.66 10.35 11.63
CA PHE A 65 -4.28 11.68 11.11
C PHE A 65 -2.87 12.08 11.58
N VAL A 66 -2.57 11.92 12.87
CA VAL A 66 -1.23 12.19 13.40
C VAL A 66 -0.20 11.29 12.73
N PHE A 67 -0.48 10.00 12.56
CA PHE A 67 0.38 9.09 11.82
C PHE A 67 0.58 9.52 10.38
N ALA A 68 -0.48 9.90 9.66
CA ALA A 68 -0.40 10.35 8.28
C ALA A 68 0.52 11.58 8.14
N VAL A 69 0.34 12.59 9.00
CA VAL A 69 1.17 13.80 9.00
C VAL A 69 2.62 13.46 9.36
N ALA A 70 2.84 12.67 10.40
CA ALA A 70 4.18 12.28 10.84
C ALA A 70 4.93 11.47 9.77
N VAL A 71 4.26 10.52 9.11
CA VAL A 71 4.84 9.70 8.03
C VAL A 71 5.13 10.55 6.80
N CYS A 72 4.23 11.45 6.42
CA CYS A 72 4.47 12.37 5.30
C CYS A 72 5.67 13.28 5.56
N LEU A 73 5.74 13.93 6.74
CA LEU A 73 6.86 14.78 7.12
C LEU A 73 8.16 13.99 7.21
N GLY A 74 8.13 12.81 7.83
CA GLY A 74 9.29 11.92 7.93
C GLY A 74 9.79 11.46 6.57
N SER A 75 8.90 11.05 5.67
CA SER A 75 9.23 10.65 4.29
C SER A 75 9.90 11.80 3.53
N ILE A 76 9.33 13.01 3.58
CA ILE A 76 9.89 14.21 2.93
C ILE A 76 11.26 14.55 3.53
N ALA A 77 11.40 14.54 4.85
CA ALA A 77 12.65 14.85 5.52
C ALA A 77 13.76 13.87 5.16
N VAL A 78 13.46 12.57 5.16
CA VAL A 78 14.42 11.52 4.78
C VAL A 78 14.83 11.65 3.32
N VAL A 79 13.87 11.82 2.40
CA VAL A 79 14.16 12.03 0.97
C VAL A 79 15.01 13.27 0.77
N TYR A 80 14.73 14.37 1.49
CA TYR A 80 15.51 15.60 1.41
C TYR A 80 16.95 15.40 1.90
N VAL A 81 17.15 14.73 3.04
CA VAL A 81 18.47 14.44 3.59
C VAL A 81 19.26 13.54 2.62
N ILE A 82 18.66 12.46 2.14
CA ILE A 82 19.29 11.53 1.20
C ILE A 82 19.65 12.25 -0.10
N SER A 83 18.72 13.04 -0.66
CA SER A 83 18.96 13.83 -1.86
C SER A 83 20.13 14.81 -1.66
N ARG A 84 20.21 15.48 -0.51
CA ARG A 84 21.29 16.43 -0.21
C ARG A 84 22.64 15.78 0.09
N ILE A 85 22.67 14.51 0.48
CA ILE A 85 23.93 13.77 0.69
C ILE A 85 24.42 13.15 -0.62
N PHE A 86 23.54 12.50 -1.38
CA PHE A 86 23.89 11.81 -2.62
C PHE A 86 24.00 12.73 -3.84
N PHE A 87 23.09 13.69 -4.04
CA PHE A 87 23.09 14.58 -5.22
C PHE A 87 23.96 15.84 -5.06
N LYS A 88 24.61 16.03 -3.91
CA LYS A 88 25.58 17.13 -3.72
C LYS A 88 26.92 16.86 -4.41
N GLY A 89 27.10 15.68 -5.01
CA GLY A 89 28.23 15.32 -5.86
C GLY A 89 28.08 15.67 -7.36
N GLU A 90 26.87 15.94 -7.87
CA GLU A 90 26.65 16.30 -9.28
C GLU A 90 26.54 17.82 -9.49
N LYS A 91 27.46 18.56 -8.89
CA LYS A 91 27.79 19.92 -9.34
C LYS A 91 29.24 19.96 -9.84
N LYS A 92 29.50 19.22 -10.92
CA LYS A 92 30.30 19.62 -12.09
C LYS A 92 30.46 18.47 -13.06
#